data_AF-A0A7Y4JUN2-F1
#
_entry.id   AF-A0A7Y4JUN2-F1
#
_cell.length_a   1.000
_cell.length_b   1.000
_cell.length_c   1.000
_cell.angle_alpha   90.00
_cell.angle_beta   90.00
_cell.angle_gamma   90.00
#
_symmetry.space_group_name_H-M   'P 1'
#
loop_
_entity.id
_entity.type
_entity.pdbx_description
1 polymer ?
#
loop_
_entity_poly.entity_id
_entity_poly.type
_entity_poly.pdbx_seq_one_letter_code
_entity_poly.pdbx_strand_id
1 'polypeptide(L)'
;MAFADRLDLGLTLTIGGTAHAIPSSDVLAFELDLHGWGHEGRVEFRVLDETAHGGQKQDKLLADFLKPDLVEVALELKAVHSDTATKPTFTSLKVKGLGLDKALTEEGVAQVKGAGITYRHYTVRFVDPARLLWSQHHPCVLYTQKTLQDVLDAHKGDKIALANDWAARLDATLPLIFLGLTPEAGASFYDWVVWFVHTRDGVLAYDYTAQGYQLRATKDATGTPLTLSAADVDRVTVVFPEVARHDVAILNAAAESPKNQAITNAQAVTGIRQDVLLRTDIADDVQTRVTLETARLKVRGLEVELDWNRFPPVAFAPGALVKLPDTAGWKAAGVPSTETFRVRRMSLRAEPLPVDGDDAGPDGEGEEGARRPKPESRYLVSFTTRLEKKDEKHVDLPPFTAPVYPRFVEGLIVSEVGEQKDETWQAYTDEATSLDSYKVKLPLFANQIVQVPFNANLQPGHFYFPAYKGARVLVALDFLRAWLKRHLDWRAGARLPSDGQGVHLLVGKTTTSGTSMRHFYEDNKPLWRLQRTNESDTEKVELKEGNLLILVKEESA
;
A
#
# COMPACT_ATOMS: atom_id res chain seq x y z
N MET A 1 -8.64 -21.62 23.82
CA MET A 1 -9.61 -22.37 24.65
C MET A 1 -11.01 -22.00 24.16
N ALA A 2 -12.02 -22.86 24.32
CA ALA A 2 -13.38 -22.55 23.90
C ALA A 2 -14.36 -22.60 25.08
N PHE A 3 -15.37 -21.72 25.09
CA PHE A 3 -16.38 -21.61 26.14
C PHE A 3 -17.79 -21.52 25.54
N ALA A 4 -18.79 -21.96 26.30
CA ALA A 4 -20.19 -21.85 25.92
C ALA A 4 -20.71 -20.44 26.22
N ASP A 5 -21.25 -19.73 25.23
CA ASP A 5 -21.83 -18.40 25.43
C ASP A 5 -23.07 -18.17 24.56
N ARG A 6 -23.87 -17.17 24.94
CA ARG A 6 -25.02 -16.71 24.16
C ARG A 6 -24.67 -15.36 23.55
N LEU A 7 -24.83 -15.25 22.23
CA LEU A 7 -24.56 -14.02 21.49
C LEU A 7 -25.82 -13.60 20.72
N ASP A 8 -26.10 -12.30 20.76
CA ASP A 8 -27.03 -11.67 19.85
C ASP A 8 -26.27 -11.30 18.57
N LEU A 9 -26.70 -11.90 17.45
CA LEU A 9 -26.02 -11.81 16.16
C LEU A 9 -26.91 -11.10 15.15
N GLY A 10 -26.35 -10.09 14.48
CA GLY A 10 -26.92 -9.50 13.27
C GLY A 10 -26.02 -9.81 12.09
N LEU A 11 -26.54 -10.53 11.08
CA LEU A 11 -25.85 -10.72 9.81
C LEU A 11 -26.70 -10.15 8.67
N THR A 12 -26.10 -9.29 7.86
CA THR A 12 -26.73 -8.76 6.64
C THR A 12 -25.76 -8.88 5.47
N LEU A 13 -26.25 -9.43 4.36
CA LEU A 13 -25.54 -9.46 3.08
C LEU A 13 -26.20 -8.47 2.12
N THR A 14 -25.44 -7.54 1.56
CA THR A 14 -25.93 -6.69 0.47
C THR A 14 -25.29 -7.13 -0.84
N ILE A 15 -26.09 -7.57 -1.80
CA ILE A 15 -25.63 -8.11 -3.09
C ILE A 15 -26.34 -7.34 -4.20
N GLY A 16 -25.58 -6.71 -5.11
CA GLY A 16 -26.16 -5.90 -6.18
C GLY A 16 -27.04 -4.74 -5.68
N GLY A 17 -26.81 -4.26 -4.46
CA GLY A 17 -27.62 -3.23 -3.79
C GLY A 17 -28.84 -3.76 -3.02
N THR A 18 -29.17 -5.04 -3.11
CA THR A 18 -30.26 -5.67 -2.36
C THR A 18 -29.74 -6.21 -1.03
N ALA A 19 -30.32 -5.75 0.09
CA ALA A 19 -29.97 -6.23 1.43
C ALA A 19 -30.80 -7.46 1.83
N HIS A 20 -30.10 -8.48 2.31
CA HIS A 20 -30.63 -9.75 2.80
C HIS A 20 -30.22 -9.93 4.26
N ALA A 21 -31.17 -9.78 5.18
CA ALA A 21 -30.94 -10.03 6.60
C ALA A 21 -31.03 -11.53 6.88
N ILE A 22 -30.01 -12.07 7.52
CA ILE A 22 -29.95 -13.48 7.92
C ILE A 22 -30.34 -13.58 9.40
N PRO A 23 -31.37 -14.36 9.75
CA PRO A 23 -31.74 -14.57 11.15
C PRO A 23 -30.58 -15.13 11.98
N SER A 24 -30.46 -14.71 13.24
CA SER A 24 -29.42 -15.20 14.15
C SER A 24 -29.47 -16.72 14.36
N SER A 25 -30.67 -17.32 14.29
CA SER A 25 -30.87 -18.78 14.39
C SER A 25 -30.36 -19.56 13.18
N ASP A 26 -30.12 -18.87 12.06
CA ASP A 26 -29.68 -19.46 10.80
C ASP A 26 -28.15 -19.39 10.64
N VAL A 27 -27.48 -18.56 11.44
CA VAL A 27 -26.01 -18.46 11.49
C VAL A 27 -25.45 -19.67 12.23
N LEU A 28 -24.70 -20.49 11.49
CA LEU A 28 -24.06 -21.71 11.99
C LEU A 28 -22.70 -21.40 12.60
N ALA A 29 -21.84 -20.67 11.89
CA ALA A 29 -20.51 -20.37 12.38
C ALA A 29 -20.02 -19.01 11.89
N PHE A 30 -19.08 -18.44 12.64
CA PHE A 30 -18.32 -17.28 12.17
C PHE A 30 -16.90 -17.28 12.70
N GLU A 31 -16.01 -16.68 11.93
CA GLU A 31 -14.61 -16.45 12.28
C GLU A 31 -14.27 -14.99 11.95
N LEU A 32 -13.54 -14.34 12.86
CA LEU A 32 -13.04 -12.97 12.71
C LEU A 32 -11.59 -12.92 13.15
N ASP A 33 -10.74 -12.33 12.32
CA ASP A 33 -9.39 -11.90 12.69
C ASP A 33 -9.26 -10.40 12.44
N LEU A 34 -9.25 -9.66 13.53
CA LEU A 34 -9.30 -8.19 13.54
C LEU A 34 -7.93 -7.65 13.93
N HIS A 35 -7.41 -6.72 13.13
CA HIS A 35 -6.11 -6.08 13.33
C HIS A 35 -6.27 -4.56 13.42
N GLY A 36 -5.26 -3.89 13.96
CA GLY A 36 -5.23 -2.42 13.97
C GLY A 36 -5.30 -1.78 12.58
N TRP A 37 -5.03 -2.53 11.51
CA TRP A 37 -4.96 -2.04 10.12
C TRP A 37 -6.05 -2.59 9.18
N GLY A 38 -6.92 -3.50 9.64
CA GLY A 38 -7.89 -4.17 8.77
C GLY A 38 -8.40 -5.48 9.36
N HIS A 39 -9.12 -6.27 8.57
CA HIS A 39 -9.71 -7.52 9.06
C HIS A 39 -9.96 -8.55 7.96
N GLU A 40 -10.10 -9.79 8.39
CA GLU A 40 -10.71 -10.86 7.61
C GLU A 40 -11.74 -11.60 8.45
N GLY A 41 -12.71 -12.19 7.77
CA GLY A 41 -13.74 -12.97 8.41
C GLY A 41 -14.36 -14.00 7.49
N ARG A 42 -15.13 -14.88 8.12
CA ARG A 42 -15.94 -15.91 7.47
C ARG A 42 -17.25 -16.03 8.22
N VAL A 43 -18.34 -16.16 7.48
CA VAL A 43 -19.66 -16.48 8.03
C VAL A 43 -20.23 -17.69 7.31
N GLU A 44 -20.92 -18.52 8.08
CA GLU A 44 -21.64 -19.69 7.60
C GLU A 44 -23.05 -19.67 8.14
N PHE A 45 -24.03 -19.85 7.25
CA PHE A 45 -25.43 -19.83 7.62
C PHE A 45 -26.23 -20.72 6.67
N ARG A 46 -27.39 -21.18 7.14
CA ARG A 46 -28.30 -22.00 6.33
C ARG A 46 -29.62 -21.30 6.11
N VAL A 47 -30.15 -21.42 4.90
CA VAL A 47 -31.48 -20.91 4.57
C VAL A 47 -32.37 -22.09 4.18
N LEU A 48 -33.60 -22.08 4.70
CA LEU A 48 -34.61 -23.08 4.41
C LEU A 48 -35.46 -22.63 3.22
N ASP A 49 -35.61 -23.51 2.24
CA ASP A 49 -36.51 -23.33 1.10
C ASP A 49 -37.53 -24.47 1.04
N GLU A 50 -38.79 -24.13 1.21
CA GLU A 50 -39.91 -25.07 1.17
C GLU A 50 -40.81 -24.83 -0.05
N THR A 51 -40.48 -23.86 -0.92
CA THR A 51 -41.37 -23.44 -2.02
C THR A 51 -41.65 -24.55 -3.03
N ALA A 52 -40.64 -25.36 -3.36
CA ALA A 52 -40.80 -26.54 -4.24
C ALA A 52 -41.74 -27.61 -3.67
N HIS A 53 -42.12 -27.48 -2.39
CA HIS A 53 -42.88 -28.47 -1.62
C HIS A 53 -44.16 -27.89 -1.01
N GLY A 54 -44.59 -26.72 -1.45
CA GLY A 54 -45.84 -26.07 -1.01
C GLY A 54 -45.75 -25.36 0.35
N GLY A 55 -44.56 -25.22 0.93
CA GLY A 55 -44.34 -24.43 2.14
C GLY A 55 -44.24 -22.93 1.88
N GLN A 56 -44.25 -22.14 2.95
CA GLN A 56 -44.25 -20.67 2.89
C GLN A 56 -42.85 -20.05 2.97
N LYS A 57 -41.84 -20.82 3.39
CA LYS A 57 -40.47 -20.33 3.50
C LYS A 57 -39.78 -20.36 2.15
N GLN A 58 -39.27 -19.20 1.74
CA GLN A 58 -38.57 -19.01 0.48
C GLN A 58 -37.17 -18.47 0.74
N ASP A 59 -36.19 -19.08 0.09
CA ASP A 59 -34.84 -18.55 0.01
C ASP A 59 -34.78 -17.40 -1.00
N LYS A 60 -34.87 -16.17 -0.49
CA LYS A 60 -34.77 -14.95 -1.30
C LYS A 60 -33.33 -14.57 -1.66
N LEU A 61 -32.35 -15.18 -1.00
CA LEU A 61 -30.93 -14.89 -1.20
C LEU A 61 -30.39 -15.56 -2.46
N LEU A 62 -30.84 -16.78 -2.75
CA LEU A 62 -30.29 -17.64 -3.82
C LEU A 62 -30.08 -16.91 -5.15
N ALA A 63 -31.10 -16.22 -5.64
CA ALA A 63 -31.06 -15.60 -6.97
C ALA A 63 -29.97 -14.51 -7.09
N ASP A 64 -29.72 -13.76 -6.02
CA ASP A 64 -28.65 -12.76 -5.99
C ASP A 64 -27.29 -13.40 -5.64
N PHE A 65 -27.28 -14.41 -4.77
CA PHE A 65 -26.06 -15.10 -4.39
C PHE A 65 -25.39 -15.85 -5.56
N LEU A 66 -26.14 -16.25 -6.58
CA LEU A 66 -25.56 -16.87 -7.78
C LEU A 66 -24.92 -15.87 -8.76
N LYS A 67 -25.15 -14.56 -8.60
CA LYS A 67 -24.60 -13.52 -9.49
C LYS A 67 -23.17 -13.15 -9.10
N PRO A 68 -22.34 -12.64 -10.04
CA PRO A 68 -20.99 -12.17 -9.74
C PRO A 68 -20.94 -10.79 -9.06
N ASP A 69 -22.09 -10.24 -8.62
CA ASP A 69 -22.14 -8.95 -7.94
C ASP A 69 -21.34 -8.93 -6.65
N LEU A 70 -20.81 -7.75 -6.31
CA LEU A 70 -20.08 -7.51 -5.07
C LEU A 70 -20.98 -7.80 -3.86
N VAL A 71 -20.47 -8.59 -2.93
CA VAL A 71 -21.14 -8.91 -1.67
C VAL A 71 -20.58 -7.99 -0.57
N GLU A 72 -21.44 -7.25 0.09
CA GLU A 72 -21.09 -6.50 1.30
C GLU A 72 -21.61 -7.27 2.52
N VAL A 73 -20.74 -7.52 3.49
CA VAL A 73 -21.05 -8.24 4.71
C VAL A 73 -21.08 -7.24 5.86
N ALA A 74 -22.15 -7.24 6.65
CA ALA A 74 -22.23 -6.56 7.93
C ALA A 74 -22.54 -7.58 9.03
N LEU A 75 -21.58 -7.79 9.92
CA LEU A 75 -21.71 -8.66 11.09
C LEU A 75 -21.71 -7.81 12.36
N GLU A 76 -22.71 -8.04 13.22
CA GLU A 76 -22.87 -7.40 14.51
C GLU A 76 -22.93 -8.47 15.60
N LEU A 77 -22.09 -8.35 16.63
CA LEU A 77 -21.99 -9.28 17.75
C LEU A 77 -22.25 -8.52 19.05
N LYS A 78 -23.11 -9.07 19.92
CA LYS A 78 -23.43 -8.46 21.21
C LYS A 78 -23.62 -9.52 22.29
N ALA A 79 -23.02 -9.28 23.46
CA ALA A 79 -23.30 -10.09 24.64
C ALA A 79 -24.76 -9.91 25.10
N VAL A 80 -25.40 -11.00 25.52
CA VAL A 80 -26.78 -10.97 26.08
C VAL A 80 -26.81 -11.16 27.59
N HIS A 81 -25.69 -11.52 28.20
CA HIS A 81 -25.61 -11.91 29.60
C HIS A 81 -24.35 -11.37 30.28
N SER A 82 -24.47 -11.05 31.58
CA SER A 82 -23.35 -10.66 32.45
C SER A 82 -23.59 -11.21 33.87
N ASP A 83 -22.53 -11.66 34.53
CA ASP A 83 -22.57 -12.15 35.92
C ASP A 83 -22.31 -11.04 36.94
N THR A 84 -22.09 -9.80 36.47
CA THR A 84 -21.86 -8.66 37.34
C THR A 84 -23.14 -8.26 38.07
N ALA A 85 -23.03 -7.98 39.38
CA ALA A 85 -24.16 -7.57 40.21
C ALA A 85 -24.88 -6.30 39.69
N THR A 86 -24.15 -5.43 39.01
CA THR A 86 -24.71 -4.32 38.23
C THR A 86 -24.73 -4.72 36.76
N LYS A 87 -25.90 -4.77 36.12
CA LYS A 87 -26.00 -5.09 34.69
C LYS A 87 -25.36 -3.97 33.86
N PRO A 88 -24.28 -4.22 33.11
CA PRO A 88 -23.65 -3.22 32.27
C PRO A 88 -24.54 -2.92 31.06
N THR A 89 -24.31 -1.76 30.44
CA THR A 89 -24.90 -1.46 29.13
C THR A 89 -24.17 -2.29 28.07
N PHE A 90 -24.87 -3.28 27.49
CA PHE A 90 -24.31 -4.11 26.44
C PHE A 90 -24.12 -3.31 25.14
N THR A 91 -22.89 -3.32 24.60
CA THR A 91 -22.56 -2.69 23.31
C THR A 91 -22.21 -3.75 22.27
N SER A 92 -22.32 -3.39 20.99
CA SER A 92 -22.07 -4.32 19.89
C SER A 92 -20.70 -4.11 19.24
N LEU A 93 -20.04 -5.20 18.88
CA LEU A 93 -18.93 -5.21 17.94
C LEU A 93 -19.50 -5.27 16.52
N LYS A 94 -19.17 -4.28 15.69
CA LYS A 94 -19.62 -4.22 14.28
C LYS A 94 -18.43 -4.37 13.36
N VAL A 95 -18.55 -5.26 12.38
CA VAL A 95 -17.53 -5.50 11.36
C VAL A 95 -18.19 -5.45 9.99
N LYS A 96 -17.69 -4.59 9.11
CA LYS A 96 -18.15 -4.51 7.72
C LYS A 96 -16.99 -4.79 6.76
N GLY A 97 -17.24 -5.68 5.81
CA GLY A 97 -16.27 -6.01 4.77
C GLY A 97 -16.92 -6.38 3.45
N LEU A 98 -16.08 -6.74 2.49
CA LEU A 98 -16.47 -7.16 1.15
C LEU A 98 -16.15 -8.64 0.96
N GLY A 99 -17.06 -9.37 0.33
CA GLY A 99 -16.91 -10.79 0.02
C GLY A 99 -15.72 -11.03 -0.91
N LEU A 100 -14.77 -11.82 -0.43
CA LEU A 100 -13.62 -12.32 -1.17
C LEU A 100 -14.01 -13.53 -2.03
N ASP A 101 -14.68 -14.49 -1.40
CA ASP A 101 -15.21 -15.68 -2.06
C ASP A 101 -16.49 -16.14 -1.36
N LYS A 102 -17.28 -16.95 -2.07
CA LYS A 102 -18.55 -17.46 -1.59
C LYS A 102 -18.80 -18.88 -2.09
N ALA A 103 -19.43 -19.69 -1.25
CA ALA A 103 -19.79 -21.07 -1.56
C ALA A 103 -21.24 -21.36 -1.18
N LEU A 104 -21.86 -22.27 -1.94
CA LEU A 104 -23.22 -22.75 -1.72
C LEU A 104 -23.21 -24.28 -1.82
N THR A 105 -23.79 -24.94 -0.83
CA THR A 105 -24.07 -26.39 -0.86
C THR A 105 -25.57 -26.60 -0.62
N GLU A 106 -26.17 -27.51 -1.38
CA GLU A 106 -27.58 -27.88 -1.20
C GLU A 106 -27.68 -29.25 -0.53
N GLU A 107 -28.47 -29.32 0.55
CA GLU A 107 -28.77 -30.54 1.29
C GLU A 107 -30.26 -30.83 1.18
N GLY A 108 -30.61 -31.88 0.44
CA GLY A 108 -31.96 -32.41 0.38
C GLY A 108 -32.22 -33.34 1.56
N VAL A 109 -33.22 -33.04 2.37
CA VAL A 109 -33.61 -33.88 3.50
C VAL A 109 -34.88 -34.65 3.17
N ALA A 110 -34.81 -35.98 3.25
CA ALA A 110 -35.94 -36.86 3.02
C ALA A 110 -36.84 -36.92 4.27
N GLN A 111 -38.06 -36.40 4.17
CA GLN A 111 -39.07 -36.54 5.22
C GLN A 111 -39.89 -37.83 5.06
N VAL A 112 -40.33 -38.40 6.19
CA VAL A 112 -41.11 -39.65 6.29
C VAL A 112 -42.52 -39.55 5.63
N LYS A 113 -42.95 -38.35 5.20
CA LYS A 113 -44.26 -38.09 4.55
C LYS A 113 -44.17 -37.52 3.13
N GLY A 114 -43.10 -37.79 2.39
CA GLY A 114 -43.12 -37.72 0.91
C GLY A 114 -42.90 -36.35 0.25
N ALA A 115 -42.59 -35.30 1.01
CA ALA A 115 -42.10 -34.04 0.47
C ALA A 115 -40.70 -33.76 1.05
N GLY A 116 -39.68 -33.68 0.20
CA GLY A 116 -38.33 -33.32 0.63
C GLY A 116 -38.30 -31.89 1.19
N ILE A 117 -37.31 -31.56 1.99
CA ILE A 117 -37.00 -30.18 2.38
C ILE A 117 -35.62 -29.85 1.84
N THR A 118 -35.45 -28.65 1.28
CA THR A 118 -34.14 -28.20 0.79
C THR A 118 -33.54 -27.19 1.76
N TYR A 119 -32.40 -27.55 2.36
CA TYR A 119 -31.54 -26.61 3.06
C TYR A 119 -30.40 -26.17 2.15
N ARG A 120 -30.12 -24.87 2.14
CA ARG A 120 -28.97 -24.30 1.44
C ARG A 120 -27.98 -23.75 2.44
N HIS A 121 -26.76 -24.28 2.41
CA HIS A 121 -25.66 -23.86 3.25
C HIS A 121 -24.80 -22.86 2.48
N TYR A 122 -24.67 -21.65 3.03
CA TYR A 122 -23.94 -20.54 2.45
C TYR A 122 -22.70 -20.25 3.29
N THR A 123 -21.56 -20.12 2.62
CA THR A 123 -20.31 -19.64 3.22
C THR A 123 -19.88 -18.37 2.48
N VAL A 124 -19.51 -17.33 3.23
CA VAL A 124 -18.90 -16.12 2.67
C VAL A 124 -17.63 -15.81 3.44
N ARG A 125 -16.51 -15.75 2.74
CA ARG A 125 -15.27 -15.15 3.26
C ARG A 125 -15.24 -13.69 2.86
N PHE A 126 -14.90 -12.81 3.79
CA PHE A 126 -14.86 -11.38 3.55
C PHE A 126 -13.62 -10.74 4.18
N VAL A 127 -13.22 -9.61 3.63
CA VAL A 127 -12.10 -8.81 4.10
C VAL A 127 -12.45 -7.34 4.10
N ASP A 128 -11.61 -6.54 4.73
CA ASP A 128 -11.75 -5.09 4.70
C ASP A 128 -11.69 -4.52 3.26
N PRO A 129 -12.43 -3.43 2.95
CA PRO A 129 -12.58 -2.97 1.57
C PRO A 129 -11.28 -2.62 0.85
N ALA A 130 -10.30 -2.04 1.56
CA ALA A 130 -9.00 -1.69 0.98
C ALA A 130 -8.22 -2.92 0.55
N ARG A 131 -8.16 -3.96 1.41
CA ARG A 131 -7.48 -5.21 1.07
C ARG A 131 -8.08 -5.87 -0.16
N LEU A 132 -9.40 -5.90 -0.32
CA LEU A 132 -10.02 -6.51 -1.50
C LEU A 132 -9.79 -5.69 -2.78
N LEU A 133 -10.12 -4.39 -2.74
CA LEU A 133 -10.19 -3.55 -3.94
C LEU A 133 -8.81 -3.06 -4.37
N TRP A 134 -7.99 -2.56 -3.44
CA TRP A 134 -6.69 -2.00 -3.80
C TRP A 134 -5.66 -3.07 -4.18
N SER A 135 -5.81 -4.32 -3.72
CA SER A 135 -4.93 -5.43 -4.13
C SER A 135 -5.10 -5.82 -5.60
N GLN A 136 -6.22 -5.44 -6.22
CA GLN A 136 -6.51 -5.68 -7.63
C GLN A 136 -6.25 -4.44 -8.51
N HIS A 137 -5.82 -3.32 -7.89
CA HIS A 137 -5.64 -2.03 -8.56
C HIS A 137 -4.15 -1.75 -8.77
N HIS A 138 -3.73 -1.59 -10.04
CA HIS A 138 -2.32 -1.36 -10.40
C HIS A 138 -2.17 -0.08 -11.27
N PRO A 139 -2.28 1.11 -10.67
CA PRO A 139 -2.16 2.37 -11.40
C PRO A 139 -0.71 2.64 -11.82
N CYS A 140 -0.48 2.76 -13.14
CA CYS A 140 0.75 3.29 -13.71
C CYS A 140 0.53 4.75 -14.13
N VAL A 141 0.60 5.66 -13.17
CA VAL A 141 0.25 7.08 -13.35
C VAL A 141 1.37 7.97 -12.81
N LEU A 142 1.54 9.12 -13.47
CA LEU A 142 2.40 10.21 -13.05
C LEU A 142 1.54 11.40 -12.61
N TYR A 143 1.88 11.96 -11.46
CA TYR A 143 1.37 13.22 -10.97
C TYR A 143 2.50 14.23 -10.84
N THR A 144 2.22 15.48 -11.18
CA THR A 144 3.14 16.62 -11.03
C THR A 144 2.43 17.73 -10.28
N GLN A 145 3.12 18.38 -9.34
CA GLN A 145 2.55 19.44 -8.50
C GLN A 145 1.28 18.99 -7.76
N LYS A 146 1.35 17.80 -7.16
CA LYS A 146 0.26 17.18 -6.40
C LYS A 146 0.73 16.74 -5.03
N THR A 147 -0.22 16.63 -4.13
CA THR A 147 0.00 16.08 -2.78
C THR A 147 -0.18 14.56 -2.81
N LEU A 148 0.33 13.85 -1.79
CA LEU A 148 0.03 12.42 -1.67
C LEU A 148 -1.42 12.17 -1.24
N GLN A 149 -2.04 13.14 -0.58
CA GLN A 149 -3.48 13.14 -0.31
C GLN A 149 -4.29 13.10 -1.62
N ASP A 150 -3.94 13.92 -2.61
CA ASP A 150 -4.60 13.91 -3.93
C ASP A 150 -4.54 12.52 -4.59
N VAL A 151 -3.40 11.82 -4.45
CA VAL A 151 -3.19 10.47 -5.02
C VAL A 151 -4.07 9.44 -4.31
N LEU A 152 -4.13 9.49 -2.98
CA LEU A 152 -5.02 8.62 -2.19
C LEU A 152 -6.48 8.87 -2.55
N ASP A 153 -6.90 10.13 -2.65
CA ASP A 153 -8.28 10.49 -3.01
C ASP A 153 -8.66 10.07 -4.43
N ALA A 154 -7.72 10.12 -5.38
CA ALA A 154 -7.94 9.66 -6.75
C ALA A 154 -8.10 8.14 -6.88
N HIS A 155 -7.61 7.37 -5.89
CA HIS A 155 -7.56 5.91 -5.97
C HIS A 155 -8.30 5.18 -4.84
N LYS A 156 -8.86 5.88 -3.86
CA LYS A 156 -9.59 5.25 -2.75
C LYS A 156 -10.85 4.52 -3.20
N GLY A 157 -11.58 5.05 -4.18
CA GLY A 157 -12.89 4.52 -4.56
C GLY A 157 -14.00 4.75 -3.51
N ASP A 158 -15.24 4.46 -3.88
CA ASP A 158 -16.41 4.88 -3.08
C ASP A 158 -16.67 4.04 -1.82
N LYS A 159 -16.09 2.85 -1.74
CA LYS A 159 -16.28 1.90 -0.62
C LYS A 159 -15.26 2.07 0.50
N ILE A 160 -14.29 2.97 0.35
CA ILE A 160 -13.19 3.15 1.28
C ILE A 160 -13.23 4.57 1.84
N ALA A 161 -13.53 4.69 3.13
CA ALA A 161 -13.44 5.94 3.85
C ALA A 161 -12.00 6.16 4.34
N LEU A 162 -11.45 7.36 4.09
CA LEU A 162 -10.14 7.79 4.56
C LEU A 162 -10.29 9.08 5.37
N ALA A 163 -9.83 9.06 6.61
CA ALA A 163 -9.75 10.22 7.51
C ALA A 163 -8.31 10.36 8.00
N ASN A 164 -7.43 10.86 7.14
CA ASN A 164 -6.00 10.88 7.39
C ASN A 164 -5.60 11.96 8.40
N ASP A 165 -4.59 11.64 9.22
CA ASP A 165 -4.01 12.49 10.27
C ASP A 165 -2.48 12.44 10.15
N TRP A 166 -1.98 12.78 8.96
CA TRP A 166 -0.56 12.74 8.63
C TRP A 166 -0.11 13.87 7.69
N ALA A 167 -0.57 15.10 7.99
CA ALA A 167 -0.33 16.29 7.17
C ALA A 167 1.13 16.48 6.73
N ALA A 168 2.08 16.25 7.66
CA ALA A 168 3.51 16.38 7.40
C ALA A 168 4.05 15.49 6.26
N ARG A 169 3.33 14.43 5.89
CA ARG A 169 3.68 13.55 4.76
C ARG A 169 2.70 13.63 3.61
N LEU A 170 1.44 13.97 3.86
CA LEU A 170 0.39 13.89 2.86
C LEU A 170 0.10 15.21 2.15
N ASP A 171 0.31 16.35 2.81
CA ASP A 171 -0.20 17.66 2.36
C ASP A 171 0.83 18.47 1.57
N ALA A 172 2.10 18.06 1.61
CA ALA A 172 3.15 18.73 0.86
C ALA A 172 2.96 18.51 -0.65
N THR A 173 2.93 19.59 -1.43
CA THR A 173 2.96 19.51 -2.88
C THR A 173 4.31 19.01 -3.35
N LEU A 174 4.32 17.90 -4.08
CA LEU A 174 5.52 17.26 -4.59
C LEU A 174 5.69 17.57 -6.09
N PRO A 175 6.93 17.80 -6.55
CA PRO A 175 7.19 18.10 -7.95
C PRO A 175 6.83 16.91 -8.85
N LEU A 176 6.98 15.69 -8.33
CA LEU A 176 6.70 14.44 -9.01
C LEU A 176 6.24 13.37 -8.02
N ILE A 177 5.19 12.64 -8.38
CA ILE A 177 4.77 11.39 -7.76
C ILE A 177 4.50 10.39 -8.88
N PHE A 178 5.23 9.29 -8.91
CA PHE A 178 5.05 8.24 -9.90
C PHE A 178 4.73 6.91 -9.23
N LEU A 179 3.55 6.36 -9.52
CA LEU A 179 3.13 5.07 -8.94
C LEU A 179 3.78 3.89 -9.64
N GLY A 180 3.78 3.85 -10.98
CA GLY A 180 4.48 2.82 -11.75
C GLY A 180 4.12 1.38 -11.41
N LEU A 181 2.90 1.15 -10.93
CA LEU A 181 2.42 -0.16 -10.49
C LEU A 181 1.92 -0.94 -11.71
N THR A 182 2.44 -2.15 -11.91
CA THR A 182 1.98 -3.05 -12.97
C THR A 182 1.72 -4.44 -12.37
N PRO A 183 0.71 -5.18 -12.85
CA PRO A 183 0.42 -6.52 -12.33
C PRO A 183 1.63 -7.47 -12.38
N GLU A 184 2.46 -7.38 -13.42
CA GLU A 184 3.65 -8.24 -13.62
C GLU A 184 4.74 -7.99 -12.57
N ALA A 185 4.75 -6.81 -11.95
CA ALA A 185 5.69 -6.45 -10.90
C ALA A 185 5.22 -6.86 -9.50
N GLY A 186 4.00 -7.37 -9.37
CA GLY A 186 3.43 -7.90 -8.14
C GLY A 186 2.85 -6.85 -7.18
N ALA A 187 3.44 -5.64 -7.09
CA ALA A 187 2.95 -4.62 -6.17
C ALA A 187 1.64 -3.96 -6.67
N SER A 188 0.59 -4.08 -5.86
CA SER A 188 -0.69 -3.41 -6.02
C SER A 188 -0.72 -2.03 -5.37
N PHE A 189 -1.82 -1.30 -5.54
CA PHE A 189 -2.02 -0.03 -4.83
C PHE A 189 -2.08 -0.24 -3.31
N TYR A 190 -2.63 -1.38 -2.85
CA TYR A 190 -2.62 -1.74 -1.43
C TYR A 190 -1.18 -1.87 -0.92
N ASP A 191 -0.35 -2.61 -1.66
CA ASP A 191 1.06 -2.79 -1.31
C ASP A 191 1.82 -1.47 -1.29
N TRP A 192 1.54 -0.57 -2.25
CA TRP A 192 2.15 0.75 -2.30
C TRP A 192 1.78 1.60 -1.08
N VAL A 193 0.50 1.59 -0.64
CA VAL A 193 0.08 2.32 0.57
C VAL A 193 0.81 1.77 1.81
N VAL A 194 0.83 0.45 1.97
CA VAL A 194 1.49 -0.19 3.13
C VAL A 194 3.00 0.05 3.10
N TRP A 195 3.64 -0.08 1.93
CA TRP A 195 5.05 0.23 1.73
C TRP A 195 5.37 1.70 2.04
N PHE A 196 4.53 2.63 1.59
CA PHE A 196 4.69 4.05 1.85
C PHE A 196 4.63 4.34 3.35
N VAL A 197 3.62 3.80 4.04
CA VAL A 197 3.47 3.91 5.50
C VAL A 197 4.70 3.31 6.20
N HIS A 198 5.10 2.10 5.85
CA HIS A 198 6.25 1.40 6.43
C HIS A 198 7.57 2.17 6.25
N THR A 199 7.86 2.62 5.03
CA THR A 199 9.13 3.30 4.71
C THR A 199 9.23 4.69 5.32
N ARG A 200 8.10 5.29 5.75
CA ARG A 200 8.06 6.64 6.34
C ARG A 200 7.73 6.66 7.83
N ASP A 201 7.82 5.51 8.49
CA ASP A 201 7.53 5.34 9.93
C ASP A 201 6.10 5.76 10.33
N GLY A 202 5.13 5.45 9.47
CA GLY A 202 3.73 5.77 9.70
C GLY A 202 2.93 4.67 10.37
N VAL A 203 1.65 4.99 10.59
CA VAL A 203 0.62 4.06 11.06
C VAL A 203 -0.48 3.97 10.02
N LEU A 204 -0.84 2.74 9.64
CA LEU A 204 -2.11 2.44 8.97
C LEU A 204 -3.07 1.93 10.04
N ALA A 205 -4.13 2.69 10.31
CA ALA A 205 -5.14 2.36 11.30
C ALA A 205 -6.50 2.11 10.63
N TYR A 206 -7.26 1.14 11.14
CA TYR A 206 -8.65 0.92 10.82
C TYR A 206 -9.52 1.21 12.04
N ASP A 207 -10.43 2.16 11.91
CA ASP A 207 -11.40 2.53 12.94
C ASP A 207 -12.66 1.68 12.77
N TYR A 208 -12.87 0.72 13.67
CA TYR A 208 -14.06 -0.13 13.68
C TYR A 208 -15.34 0.60 14.10
N THR A 209 -15.25 1.78 14.70
CA THR A 209 -16.45 2.59 15.00
C THR A 209 -16.88 3.35 13.75
N ALA A 210 -15.94 4.00 13.08
CA ALA A 210 -16.20 4.76 11.84
C ALA A 210 -16.29 3.87 10.58
N GLN A 211 -15.80 2.63 10.65
CA GLN A 211 -15.67 1.68 9.53
C GLN A 211 -14.82 2.26 8.38
N GLY A 212 -13.65 2.80 8.72
CA GLY A 212 -12.77 3.49 7.77
C GLY A 212 -11.30 3.49 8.19
N TYR A 213 -10.42 3.95 7.30
CA TYR A 213 -8.97 3.95 7.50
C TYR A 213 -8.42 5.34 7.83
N GLN A 214 -7.27 5.35 8.48
CA GLN A 214 -6.50 6.55 8.78
C GLN A 214 -5.01 6.25 8.57
N LEU A 215 -4.34 7.12 7.81
CA LEU A 215 -2.88 7.19 7.81
C LEU A 215 -2.46 8.22 8.85
N ARG A 216 -1.56 7.85 9.78
CA ARG A 216 -1.15 8.70 10.91
C ARG A 216 0.34 8.70 11.13
N ALA A 217 0.87 9.76 11.76
CA ALA A 217 2.26 9.81 12.19
C ALA A 217 2.57 8.94 13.42
N THR A 218 1.59 8.76 14.30
CA THR A 218 1.73 8.03 15.56
C THR A 218 0.45 7.26 15.86
N LYS A 219 0.54 6.24 16.71
CA LYS A 219 -0.64 5.46 17.12
C LYS A 219 -1.56 6.31 17.99
N ASP A 220 -2.86 6.08 17.87
CA ASP A 220 -3.83 6.78 18.69
C ASP A 220 -3.64 6.46 20.17
N ALA A 221 -3.50 7.50 20.98
CA ALA A 221 -3.38 7.43 22.42
C ALA A 221 -4.55 8.14 23.14
N THR A 222 -5.55 8.58 22.39
CA THR A 222 -6.76 9.23 22.90
C THR A 222 -7.82 8.18 23.25
N GLY A 223 -8.84 8.60 23.99
CA GLY A 223 -9.94 7.74 24.43
C GLY A 223 -9.86 7.33 25.90
N THR A 224 -11.02 6.93 26.43
CA THR A 224 -11.19 6.48 27.81
C THR A 224 -10.94 4.97 27.88
N PRO A 225 -9.97 4.50 28.69
CA PRO A 225 -9.70 3.08 28.79
C PRO A 225 -10.87 2.29 29.38
N LEU A 226 -11.25 1.19 28.74
CA LEU A 226 -12.19 0.21 29.29
C LEU A 226 -11.51 -0.59 30.40
N THR A 227 -12.15 -0.71 31.56
CA THR A 227 -11.64 -1.58 32.62
C THR A 227 -12.13 -3.00 32.36
N LEU A 228 -11.19 -3.93 32.12
CA LEU A 228 -11.53 -5.32 31.91
C LEU A 228 -11.91 -5.99 33.24
N SER A 229 -12.78 -6.99 33.17
CA SER A 229 -13.14 -7.82 34.32
C SER A 229 -12.18 -9.00 34.42
N ALA A 230 -11.70 -9.30 35.64
CA ALA A 230 -10.89 -10.50 35.87
C ALA A 230 -11.69 -11.80 35.66
N ALA A 231 -13.01 -11.75 35.84
CA ALA A 231 -13.87 -12.92 35.70
C ALA A 231 -14.05 -13.37 34.23
N ASP A 232 -13.88 -12.45 33.28
CA ASP A 232 -14.10 -12.71 31.85
C ASP A 232 -12.84 -13.28 31.15
N VAL A 233 -11.70 -13.27 31.85
CA VAL A 233 -10.40 -13.73 31.35
C VAL A 233 -10.06 -15.06 31.99
N ASP A 234 -9.83 -16.07 31.15
CA ASP A 234 -9.40 -17.40 31.58
C ASP A 234 -7.89 -17.43 31.86
N ARG A 235 -7.11 -16.93 30.91
CA ARG A 235 -5.65 -17.05 30.92
C ARG A 235 -4.97 -15.79 30.41
N VAL A 236 -3.83 -15.50 31.02
CA VAL A 236 -2.95 -14.39 30.68
C VAL A 236 -1.59 -14.94 30.30
N THR A 237 -1.11 -14.59 29.11
CA THR A 237 0.22 -14.93 28.63
C THR A 237 1.01 -13.65 28.36
N VAL A 238 2.17 -13.51 29.01
CA VAL A 238 3.10 -12.41 28.72
C VAL A 238 4.03 -12.84 27.60
N VAL A 239 4.04 -12.07 26.51
CA VAL A 239 4.82 -12.37 25.30
C VAL A 239 5.90 -11.31 25.15
N PHE A 240 7.13 -11.76 24.87
CA PHE A 240 8.27 -10.89 24.59
C PHE A 240 8.60 -10.97 23.10
N PRO A 241 8.26 -9.94 22.31
CA PRO A 241 8.53 -9.95 20.88
C PRO A 241 10.01 -9.92 20.54
N GLU A 242 10.32 -10.21 19.27
CA GLU A 242 11.67 -10.09 18.75
C GLU A 242 12.22 -8.66 18.91
N VAL A 243 13.49 -8.57 19.32
CA VAL A 243 14.22 -7.32 19.54
C VAL A 243 15.23 -7.14 18.41
N ALA A 244 15.27 -5.96 17.79
CA ALA A 244 16.28 -5.63 16.80
C ALA A 244 17.69 -5.73 17.41
N ARG A 245 18.55 -6.55 16.80
CA ARG A 245 19.94 -6.83 17.26
C ARG A 245 21.02 -6.19 16.40
N HIS A 246 20.66 -5.21 15.56
CA HIS A 246 21.57 -4.52 14.67
C HIS A 246 21.64 -3.02 14.99
N ASP A 247 22.80 -2.42 14.71
CA ASP A 247 22.95 -0.97 14.53
C ASP A 247 22.52 -0.58 13.11
N VAL A 248 22.35 0.72 12.87
CA VAL A 248 22.09 1.26 11.51
C VAL A 248 23.20 2.23 11.13
N ALA A 249 23.61 2.25 9.86
CA ALA A 249 24.53 3.25 9.33
C ALA A 249 23.98 3.91 8.06
N ILE A 250 24.02 5.24 8.02
CA ILE A 250 23.66 6.02 6.84
C ILE A 250 24.94 6.34 6.08
N LEU A 251 25.04 5.83 4.84
CA LEU A 251 26.19 6.00 3.96
C LEU A 251 25.78 6.93 2.80
N ASN A 252 26.37 8.12 2.70
CA ASN A 252 26.23 8.97 1.53
C ASN A 252 27.45 8.80 0.61
N ALA A 253 27.21 8.29 -0.59
CA ALA A 253 28.21 8.02 -1.61
C ALA A 253 28.46 9.21 -2.57
N ALA A 254 28.05 10.43 -2.20
CA ALA A 254 28.44 11.63 -2.94
C ALA A 254 29.93 11.90 -2.76
N ALA A 255 30.69 11.92 -3.86
CA ALA A 255 32.15 12.02 -3.82
C ALA A 255 32.65 13.36 -3.24
N GLU A 256 31.91 14.45 -3.45
CA GLU A 256 32.28 15.78 -2.97
C GLU A 256 31.94 16.00 -1.49
N SER A 257 31.03 15.20 -0.93
CA SER A 257 30.60 15.29 0.47
C SER A 257 30.19 13.91 1.01
N PRO A 258 31.14 12.96 1.10
CA PRO A 258 30.83 11.63 1.60
C PRO A 258 30.47 11.71 3.08
N LYS A 259 29.48 10.92 3.51
CA LYS A 259 29.06 10.83 4.90
C LYS A 259 28.92 9.38 5.33
N ASN A 260 29.28 9.12 6.58
CA ASN A 260 29.02 7.86 7.26
C ASN A 260 28.53 8.21 8.67
N GLN A 261 27.24 8.00 8.93
CA GLN A 261 26.60 8.34 10.20
C GLN A 261 26.04 7.09 10.85
N ALA A 262 26.58 6.73 12.01
CA ALA A 262 26.10 5.59 12.79
C ALA A 262 24.89 6.00 13.65
N ILE A 263 23.92 5.08 13.75
CA ILE A 263 22.76 5.15 14.63
C ILE A 263 22.86 3.92 15.54
N THR A 264 23.16 4.18 16.81
CA THR A 264 23.40 3.13 17.80
C THR A 264 22.09 2.59 18.35
N ASN A 265 21.97 1.26 18.38
CA ASN A 265 20.91 0.55 19.07
C ASN A 265 21.47 -0.05 20.37
N ALA A 266 20.91 0.35 21.52
CA ALA A 266 21.35 -0.15 22.82
C ALA A 266 21.23 -1.69 22.97
N GLN A 267 20.41 -2.33 22.13
CA GLN A 267 20.19 -3.78 22.13
C GLN A 267 20.95 -4.52 21.02
N ALA A 268 21.81 -3.82 20.25
CA ALA A 268 22.57 -4.41 19.17
C ALA A 268 23.64 -5.39 19.66
N VAL A 269 23.89 -6.41 18.83
CA VAL A 269 25.04 -7.29 18.96
C VAL A 269 26.20 -6.69 18.18
N THR A 270 27.38 -6.64 18.80
CA THR A 270 28.58 -6.07 18.20
C THR A 270 28.87 -6.66 16.83
N GLY A 271 29.04 -5.81 15.82
CA GLY A 271 29.37 -6.20 14.45
C GLY A 271 28.17 -6.47 13.54
N ILE A 272 26.95 -6.52 14.06
CA ILE A 272 25.73 -6.68 13.27
C ILE A 272 25.15 -5.30 12.97
N ARG A 273 25.01 -4.95 11.68
CA ARG A 273 24.47 -3.65 11.26
C ARG A 273 23.64 -3.75 9.98
N GLN A 274 22.78 -2.75 9.77
CA GLN A 274 22.08 -2.51 8.52
C GLN A 274 22.55 -1.18 7.90
N ASP A 275 23.06 -1.25 6.68
CA ASP A 275 23.57 -0.08 5.97
C ASP A 275 22.50 0.47 5.02
N VAL A 276 22.25 1.78 5.11
CA VAL A 276 21.38 2.52 4.19
C VAL A 276 22.25 3.38 3.30
N LEU A 277 22.33 3.01 2.03
CA LEU A 277 23.10 3.73 1.02
C LEU A 277 22.26 4.79 0.33
N LEU A 278 22.78 6.01 0.28
CA LEU A 278 22.25 7.15 -0.45
C LEU A 278 23.32 7.70 -1.39
N ARG A 279 22.89 8.45 -2.40
CA ARG A 279 23.76 9.35 -3.17
C ARG A 279 23.01 10.65 -3.39
N THR A 280 23.41 11.68 -2.65
CA THR A 280 22.81 13.02 -2.73
C THR A 280 23.87 14.07 -2.40
N ASP A 281 23.84 15.17 -3.13
CA ASP A 281 24.71 16.32 -2.92
C ASP A 281 24.05 17.31 -1.91
N ILE A 282 22.82 17.01 -1.46
CA ILE A 282 22.05 17.81 -0.50
C ILE A 282 22.29 17.29 0.93
N ALA A 283 22.89 18.11 1.79
CA ALA A 283 23.19 17.71 3.18
C ALA A 283 21.92 17.39 4.00
N ASP A 284 20.85 18.16 3.79
CA ASP A 284 19.57 17.99 4.50
C ASP A 284 18.88 16.68 4.17
N ASP A 285 19.07 16.12 2.97
CA ASP A 285 18.57 14.78 2.62
C ASP A 285 19.21 13.71 3.49
N VAL A 286 20.52 13.83 3.76
CA VAL A 286 21.26 12.90 4.63
C VAL A 286 20.72 12.99 6.04
N GLN A 287 20.54 14.21 6.58
CA GLN A 287 20.01 14.40 7.93
C GLN A 287 18.55 13.93 8.04
N THR A 288 17.74 14.18 7.02
CA THR A 288 16.36 13.67 6.94
C THR A 288 16.33 12.15 7.01
N ARG A 289 17.27 11.47 6.33
CA ARG A 289 17.36 10.01 6.40
C ARG A 289 17.83 9.52 7.76
N VAL A 290 18.80 10.18 8.38
CA VAL A 290 19.26 9.85 9.75
C VAL A 290 18.10 9.93 10.74
N THR A 291 17.32 11.01 10.70
CA THR A 291 16.13 11.19 11.55
C THR A 291 15.10 10.07 11.30
N LEU A 292 14.85 9.72 10.03
CA LEU A 292 13.91 8.66 9.68
C LEU A 292 14.36 7.29 10.18
N GLU A 293 15.60 6.88 9.94
CA GLU A 293 16.07 5.56 10.39
C GLU A 293 16.21 5.47 11.91
N THR A 294 16.53 6.58 12.58
CA THR A 294 16.47 6.66 14.05
C THR A 294 15.05 6.43 14.56
N ALA A 295 14.05 7.00 13.89
CA ALA A 295 12.65 6.81 14.25
C ALA A 295 12.17 5.37 13.98
N ARG A 296 12.60 4.74 12.87
CA ARG A 296 12.25 3.36 12.50
C ARG A 296 12.86 2.30 13.42
N LEU A 297 14.02 2.59 14.01
CA LEU A 297 14.69 1.71 14.97
C LEU A 297 13.96 1.72 16.32
N LYS A 298 12.90 0.90 16.41
CA LYS A 298 12.02 0.79 17.59
C LYS A 298 12.23 -0.54 18.30
N VAL A 299 12.44 -0.49 19.61
CA VAL A 299 12.45 -1.68 20.46
C VAL A 299 11.02 -2.00 20.87
N ARG A 300 10.58 -3.23 20.60
CA ARG A 300 9.26 -3.73 21.01
C ARG A 300 9.25 -3.99 22.51
N GLY A 301 8.23 -3.50 23.19
CA GLY A 301 7.94 -3.81 24.58
C GLY A 301 7.27 -5.17 24.74
N LEU A 302 6.93 -5.51 25.99
CA LEU A 302 6.12 -6.70 26.28
C LEU A 302 4.73 -6.57 25.66
N GLU A 303 4.16 -7.71 25.31
CA GLU A 303 2.77 -7.87 24.90
C GLU A 303 2.05 -8.77 25.88
N VAL A 304 0.73 -8.61 25.98
CA VAL A 304 -0.13 -9.43 26.83
C VAL A 304 -1.19 -10.06 25.97
N GLU A 305 -1.24 -11.38 25.96
CA GLU A 305 -2.28 -12.16 25.30
C GLU A 305 -3.29 -12.64 26.33
N LEU A 306 -4.57 -12.42 26.04
CA LEU A 306 -5.69 -12.79 26.89
C LEU A 306 -6.54 -13.84 26.18
N ASP A 307 -6.70 -15.00 26.80
CA ASP A 307 -7.74 -15.95 26.44
C ASP A 307 -8.96 -15.71 27.31
N TRP A 308 -10.11 -15.60 26.67
CA TRP A 308 -11.36 -15.24 27.32
C TRP A 308 -12.18 -16.50 27.63
N ASN A 309 -12.97 -16.44 28.70
CA ASN A 309 -13.99 -17.45 29.02
C ASN A 309 -15.42 -16.92 28.80
N ARG A 310 -15.56 -15.69 28.30
CA ARG A 310 -16.82 -15.02 27.99
C ARG A 310 -16.61 -13.93 26.94
N PHE A 311 -17.64 -13.62 26.15
CA PHE A 311 -17.66 -12.40 25.34
C PHE A 311 -17.94 -11.16 26.22
N PRO A 312 -17.14 -10.08 26.10
CA PRO A 312 -17.22 -8.94 27.00
C PRO A 312 -18.56 -8.20 26.86
N PRO A 313 -19.20 -7.78 27.97
CA PRO A 313 -20.45 -7.03 27.90
C PRO A 313 -20.34 -5.69 27.16
N VAL A 314 -19.21 -5.01 27.34
CA VAL A 314 -18.84 -3.82 26.55
C VAL A 314 -17.90 -4.29 25.45
N ALA A 315 -18.43 -4.42 24.25
CA ALA A 315 -17.66 -4.77 23.06
C ALA A 315 -16.58 -3.72 22.77
N PHE A 316 -15.43 -4.21 22.31
CA PHE A 316 -14.30 -3.40 21.89
C PHE A 316 -13.63 -4.05 20.67
N ALA A 317 -12.75 -3.32 20.00
CA ALA A 317 -12.04 -3.75 18.80
C ALA A 317 -10.55 -3.35 18.89
N PRO A 318 -9.69 -3.81 17.97
CA PRO A 318 -8.34 -3.27 17.85
C PRO A 318 -8.33 -1.74 17.81
N GLY A 319 -7.35 -1.13 18.47
CA GLY A 319 -7.25 0.31 18.72
C GLY A 319 -7.84 0.75 20.07
N ALA A 320 -8.77 0.00 20.66
CA ALA A 320 -9.35 0.35 21.95
C ALA A 320 -8.30 0.34 23.08
N LEU A 321 -8.43 1.29 24.01
CA LEU A 321 -7.62 1.34 25.22
C LEU A 321 -8.29 0.53 26.33
N VAL A 322 -7.49 -0.25 27.07
CA VAL A 322 -7.96 -1.10 28.16
C VAL A 322 -7.08 -0.98 29.39
N LYS A 323 -7.66 -1.17 30.56
CA LYS A 323 -6.96 -1.38 31.83
C LYS A 323 -7.19 -2.80 32.30
N LEU A 324 -6.10 -3.43 32.73
CA LEU A 324 -6.13 -4.80 33.22
C LEU A 324 -6.55 -4.82 34.70
N PRO A 325 -7.22 -5.89 35.16
CA PRO A 325 -7.64 -6.02 36.54
C PRO A 325 -6.45 -6.03 37.51
N ASP A 326 -6.56 -5.33 38.64
CA ASP A 326 -5.53 -5.31 39.69
C ASP A 326 -5.71 -6.47 40.68
N THR A 327 -5.43 -7.70 40.26
CA THR A 327 -5.51 -8.89 41.13
C THR A 327 -4.12 -9.50 41.38
N ALA A 328 -4.00 -10.31 42.44
CA ALA A 328 -2.72 -10.94 42.81
C ALA A 328 -2.13 -11.83 41.70
N GLY A 329 -2.98 -12.53 40.93
CA GLY A 329 -2.53 -13.37 39.81
C GLY A 329 -1.89 -12.58 38.67
N TRP A 330 -2.44 -11.41 38.34
CA TRP A 330 -1.91 -10.56 37.28
C TRP A 330 -0.60 -9.89 37.68
N LYS A 331 -0.48 -9.50 38.97
CA LYS A 331 0.79 -9.01 39.54
C LYS A 331 1.87 -10.08 39.49
N ALA A 332 1.54 -11.33 39.83
CA ALA A 332 2.49 -12.44 39.79
C ALA A 332 2.98 -12.76 38.37
N ALA A 333 2.15 -12.53 37.35
CA ALA A 333 2.53 -12.67 35.94
C ALA A 333 3.46 -11.54 35.42
N GLY A 334 3.80 -10.55 36.26
CA GLY A 334 4.65 -9.42 35.86
C GLY A 334 3.95 -8.41 34.95
N VAL A 335 2.61 -8.46 34.87
CA VAL A 335 1.82 -7.53 34.09
C VAL A 335 1.60 -6.24 34.88
N PRO A 336 2.00 -5.07 34.38
CA PRO A 336 1.87 -3.81 35.10
C PRO A 336 0.40 -3.35 35.13
N SER A 337 -0.31 -3.67 36.22
CA SER A 337 -1.75 -3.41 36.38
C SER A 337 -2.14 -1.93 36.41
N THR A 338 -1.19 -1.01 36.66
CA THR A 338 -1.40 0.44 36.62
C THR A 338 -1.32 1.02 35.20
N GLU A 339 -0.77 0.27 34.25
CA GLU A 339 -0.56 0.74 32.88
C GLU A 339 -1.83 0.61 32.03
N THR A 340 -1.92 1.46 31.02
CA THR A 340 -2.94 1.36 29.99
C THR A 340 -2.40 0.57 28.81
N PHE A 341 -3.19 -0.36 28.32
CA PHE A 341 -2.88 -1.15 27.15
C PHE A 341 -3.76 -0.76 25.96
N ARG A 342 -3.28 -1.02 24.75
CA ARG A 342 -4.05 -0.92 23.50
C ARG A 342 -4.31 -2.33 22.99
N VAL A 343 -5.54 -2.61 22.57
CA VAL A 343 -5.88 -3.85 21.85
C VAL A 343 -5.24 -3.79 20.46
N ARG A 344 -4.30 -4.69 20.17
CA ARG A 344 -3.59 -4.75 18.89
C ARG A 344 -4.27 -5.68 17.91
N ARG A 345 -4.72 -6.84 18.40
CA ARG A 345 -5.35 -7.90 17.60
C ARG A 345 -6.45 -8.58 18.39
N MET A 346 -7.47 -9.05 17.68
CA MET A 346 -8.56 -9.84 18.23
C MET A 346 -8.86 -11.00 17.28
N SER A 347 -8.91 -12.22 17.80
CA SER A 347 -9.34 -13.41 17.05
C SER A 347 -10.54 -14.03 17.76
N LEU A 348 -11.61 -14.24 17.00
CA LEU A 348 -12.87 -14.76 17.49
C LEU A 348 -13.40 -15.83 16.54
N ARG A 349 -13.71 -17.00 17.07
CA ARG A 349 -14.39 -18.09 16.35
C ARG A 349 -15.57 -18.56 17.16
N ALA A 350 -16.68 -18.81 16.49
CA ALA A 350 -17.89 -19.34 17.11
C ALA A 350 -18.50 -20.43 16.23
N GLU A 351 -18.84 -21.55 16.86
CA GLU A 351 -19.52 -22.68 16.24
C GLU A 351 -20.75 -23.07 17.07
N PRO A 352 -21.75 -23.75 16.51
CA PRO A 352 -22.91 -24.17 17.28
C PRO A 352 -22.46 -25.11 18.40
N LEU A 353 -23.02 -24.96 19.60
CA LEU A 353 -22.81 -25.97 20.64
C LEU A 353 -23.35 -27.33 20.17
N PRO A 354 -22.61 -28.43 20.43
CA PRO A 354 -23.15 -29.77 20.25
C PRO A 354 -24.43 -29.90 21.08
N VAL A 355 -25.47 -30.52 20.50
CA VAL A 355 -26.67 -30.82 21.27
C VAL A 355 -26.39 -32.01 22.17
N ASP A 356 -26.46 -31.79 23.48
CA ASP A 356 -26.46 -32.88 24.44
C ASP A 356 -27.75 -33.70 24.28
N GLY A 357 -27.62 -35.04 24.25
CA GLY A 357 -28.69 -35.99 23.92
C GLY A 357 -29.93 -35.98 24.83
N ASP A 358 -29.93 -35.21 25.92
CA ASP A 358 -31.05 -35.09 26.85
C ASP A 358 -32.00 -33.91 26.52
N ASP A 359 -31.65 -33.04 25.56
CA ASP A 359 -32.47 -31.89 25.13
C ASP A 359 -33.38 -32.24 23.92
N ALA A 360 -33.40 -33.52 23.51
CA ALA A 360 -34.40 -34.08 22.63
C ALA A 360 -35.71 -34.21 23.42
N GLY A 361 -36.60 -33.24 23.25
CA GLY A 361 -37.93 -33.27 23.87
C GLY A 361 -38.68 -34.58 23.56
N PRO A 362 -39.72 -34.92 24.35
CA PRO A 362 -40.48 -36.17 24.19
C PRO A 362 -41.25 -36.25 22.86
N ASP A 363 -41.27 -35.16 22.10
CA ASP A 363 -41.84 -35.08 20.77
C ASP A 363 -40.69 -35.37 19.80
N GLY A 364 -40.68 -36.58 19.22
CA GLY A 364 -39.66 -37.07 18.29
C GLY A 364 -39.59 -36.30 16.96
N GLU A 365 -39.33 -34.99 17.00
CA GLU A 365 -38.61 -34.31 15.95
C GLU A 365 -37.19 -34.88 15.98
N GLY A 366 -36.85 -35.68 14.97
CA GLY A 366 -35.56 -36.36 14.89
C GLY A 366 -34.36 -35.40 14.90
N GLU A 367 -33.17 -35.93 14.66
CA GLU A 367 -31.87 -35.22 14.62
C GLU A 367 -31.86 -33.84 13.90
N GLU A 368 -32.89 -33.50 13.11
CA GLU A 368 -33.16 -32.19 12.49
C GLU A 368 -33.46 -31.04 13.48
N GLY A 369 -34.21 -31.29 14.57
CA GLY A 369 -34.51 -30.27 15.59
C GLY A 369 -33.27 -29.90 16.42
N ALA A 370 -32.36 -30.85 16.58
CA ALA A 370 -31.09 -30.68 17.29
C ALA A 370 -30.15 -29.69 16.57
N ARG A 371 -30.17 -29.60 15.23
CA ARG A 371 -29.23 -28.69 14.54
C ARG A 371 -29.71 -27.24 14.47
N ARG A 372 -30.92 -26.88 14.94
CA ARG A 372 -31.37 -25.48 15.04
C ARG A 372 -30.88 -24.84 16.33
N PRO A 373 -30.00 -23.82 16.27
CA PRO A 373 -29.82 -22.93 17.41
C PRO A 373 -31.19 -22.43 17.85
N LYS A 374 -31.58 -22.71 19.10
CA LYS A 374 -32.71 -22.04 19.75
C LYS A 374 -32.48 -20.51 19.62
N PRO A 375 -33.53 -19.66 19.63
CA PRO A 375 -33.42 -18.20 19.40
C PRO A 375 -32.44 -17.46 20.33
N GLU A 376 -31.97 -18.12 21.39
CA GLU A 376 -30.79 -17.75 22.17
C GLU A 376 -29.62 -18.64 21.72
N SER A 377 -29.08 -18.38 20.52
CA SER A 377 -28.06 -19.22 19.89
C SER A 377 -26.86 -19.38 20.82
N ARG A 378 -26.70 -20.60 21.35
CA ARG A 378 -25.54 -20.94 22.18
C ARG A 378 -24.41 -21.34 21.25
N TYR A 379 -23.29 -20.64 21.34
CA TYR A 379 -22.08 -20.93 20.60
C TYR A 379 -21.00 -21.50 21.50
N LEU A 380 -20.20 -22.39 20.95
CA LEU A 380 -18.87 -22.69 21.45
C LEU A 380 -17.92 -21.63 20.86
N VAL A 381 -17.48 -20.70 21.71
CA VAL A 381 -16.71 -19.51 21.32
C VAL A 381 -15.26 -19.68 21.73
N SER A 382 -14.33 -19.42 20.82
CA SER A 382 -12.91 -19.20 21.12
C SER A 382 -12.59 -17.73 20.88
N PHE A 383 -12.17 -17.03 21.92
CA PHE A 383 -11.87 -15.61 21.85
C PHE A 383 -10.51 -15.31 22.49
N THR A 384 -9.62 -14.70 21.71
CA THR A 384 -8.29 -14.28 22.16
C THR A 384 -8.03 -12.84 21.75
N THR A 385 -7.41 -12.06 22.62
CA THR A 385 -6.94 -10.70 22.30
C THR A 385 -5.47 -10.54 22.61
N ARG A 386 -4.79 -9.72 21.82
CA ARG A 386 -3.39 -9.37 22.04
C ARG A 386 -3.26 -7.88 22.29
N LEU A 387 -2.57 -7.55 23.36
CA LEU A 387 -2.44 -6.20 23.88
C LEU A 387 -0.99 -5.76 23.84
N GLU A 388 -0.78 -4.47 23.66
CA GLU A 388 0.50 -3.78 23.77
C GLU A 388 0.36 -2.59 24.72
N LYS A 389 1.46 -2.07 25.26
CA LYS A 389 1.39 -0.85 26.07
C LYS A 389 0.90 0.32 25.23
N LYS A 390 0.17 1.26 25.84
CA LYS A 390 -0.34 2.46 25.16
C LYS A 390 0.76 3.27 24.46
N ASP A 391 1.94 3.33 25.06
CA ASP A 391 3.11 4.06 24.56
C ASP A 391 3.99 3.25 23.58
N GLU A 392 3.60 2.02 23.24
CA GLU A 392 4.28 1.20 22.23
C GLU A 392 4.32 1.94 20.88
N LYS A 393 5.53 2.13 20.36
CA LYS A 393 5.79 2.88 19.13
C LYS A 393 5.88 1.99 17.90
N HIS A 394 6.23 0.71 18.06
CA HIS A 394 6.38 -0.24 16.97
C HIS A 394 5.05 -0.51 16.29
N VAL A 395 4.96 -0.29 14.99
CA VAL A 395 3.71 -0.42 14.23
C VAL A 395 3.72 -1.77 13.52
N ASP A 396 2.64 -2.52 13.71
CA ASP A 396 2.38 -3.72 12.92
C ASP A 396 1.66 -3.35 11.64
N LEU A 397 2.09 -3.91 10.52
CA LEU A 397 1.51 -3.66 9.20
C LEU A 397 1.24 -4.99 8.51
N PRO A 398 0.25 -5.06 7.62
CA PRO A 398 0.02 -6.26 6.83
C PRO A 398 1.25 -6.57 5.97
N PRO A 399 1.49 -7.85 5.62
CA PRO A 399 2.50 -8.21 4.63
C PRO A 399 2.25 -7.48 3.31
N PHE A 400 3.32 -7.03 2.65
CA PHE A 400 3.23 -6.30 1.39
C PHE A 400 4.41 -6.60 0.46
N THR A 401 4.21 -6.38 -0.83
CA THR A 401 5.26 -6.41 -1.85
C THR A 401 5.77 -5.00 -2.15
N ALA A 402 7.05 -4.71 -1.87
CA ALA A 402 7.61 -3.40 -2.16
C ALA A 402 7.56 -3.10 -3.68
N PRO A 403 7.06 -1.92 -4.11
CA PRO A 403 7.09 -1.51 -5.51
C PRO A 403 8.52 -1.45 -6.05
N VAL A 404 8.68 -1.84 -7.32
CA VAL A 404 9.98 -1.85 -8.00
C VAL A 404 10.16 -0.58 -8.83
N TYR A 405 11.21 0.16 -8.52
CA TYR A 405 11.65 1.35 -9.23
C TYR A 405 13.14 1.23 -9.61
N PRO A 406 13.61 2.00 -10.61
CA PRO A 406 12.84 2.90 -11.47
C PRO A 406 12.08 2.17 -12.60
N ARG A 407 11.14 2.89 -13.23
CA ARG A 407 10.60 2.55 -14.56
C ARG A 407 11.17 3.49 -15.61
N PHE A 408 11.22 3.04 -16.85
CA PHE A 408 11.79 3.83 -17.94
C PHE A 408 10.69 4.29 -18.90
N VAL A 409 10.71 5.57 -19.26
CA VAL A 409 9.80 6.18 -20.23
C VAL A 409 10.56 7.10 -21.17
N GLU A 410 10.05 7.29 -22.39
CA GLU A 410 10.61 8.27 -23.31
C GLU A 410 10.08 9.68 -23.00
N GLY A 411 10.97 10.66 -23.10
CA GLY A 411 10.66 12.08 -22.91
C GLY A 411 11.33 12.95 -23.95
N LEU A 412 10.90 14.21 -24.00
CA LEU A 412 11.44 15.26 -24.85
C LEU A 412 11.96 16.40 -23.99
N ILE A 413 13.21 16.80 -24.19
CA ILE A 413 13.79 17.95 -23.50
C ILE A 413 13.02 19.22 -23.85
N VAL A 414 12.77 20.05 -22.83
CA VAL A 414 12.14 21.35 -22.95
C VAL A 414 13.17 22.44 -22.67
N SER A 415 13.12 23.50 -23.48
CA SER A 415 13.86 24.75 -23.29
C SER A 415 12.99 25.88 -23.81
N GLU A 416 12.87 26.97 -23.04
CA GLU A 416 12.11 28.16 -23.47
C GLU A 416 13.00 29.18 -24.20
N VAL A 417 14.30 28.92 -24.33
CA VAL A 417 15.28 29.80 -25.01
C VAL A 417 15.21 29.63 -26.54
N GLY A 418 15.22 30.73 -27.29
CA GLY A 418 15.29 30.72 -28.77
C GLY A 418 14.00 30.28 -29.47
N GLU A 419 14.03 30.18 -30.79
CA GLU A 419 12.86 29.79 -31.59
C GLU A 419 12.48 28.31 -31.37
N GLN A 420 11.29 27.91 -31.84
CA GLN A 420 10.81 26.54 -31.70
C GLN A 420 11.72 25.51 -32.40
N LYS A 421 12.31 25.90 -33.54
CA LYS A 421 13.23 25.06 -34.32
C LYS A 421 14.66 25.02 -33.76
N ASP A 422 15.00 25.93 -32.85
CA ASP A 422 16.34 26.04 -32.32
C ASP A 422 16.62 24.94 -31.29
N GLU A 423 17.69 24.18 -31.52
CA GLU A 423 18.25 23.20 -30.60
C GLU A 423 19.01 23.94 -29.48
N THR A 424 18.27 24.62 -28.60
CA THR A 424 18.81 25.29 -27.41
C THR A 424 18.74 24.40 -26.19
N TRP A 425 19.37 24.82 -25.09
CA TRP A 425 19.26 24.15 -23.79
C TRP A 425 19.09 25.22 -22.71
N GLN A 426 18.58 24.80 -21.56
CA GLN A 426 18.37 25.67 -20.41
C GLN A 426 18.57 24.86 -19.13
N ALA A 427 19.33 25.42 -18.21
CA ALA A 427 19.44 24.93 -16.83
C ALA A 427 18.42 25.69 -15.96
N TYR A 428 17.71 24.96 -15.10
CA TYR A 428 16.83 25.54 -14.10
C TYR A 428 17.43 25.25 -12.73
N THR A 429 17.96 26.28 -12.09
CA THR A 429 18.56 26.20 -10.75
C THR A 429 17.47 26.26 -9.69
N ASP A 430 17.45 25.29 -8.80
CA ASP A 430 16.58 25.29 -7.62
C ASP A 430 17.15 26.22 -6.54
N GLU A 431 16.37 27.18 -6.06
CA GLU A 431 16.85 28.20 -5.12
C GLU A 431 17.23 27.64 -3.74
N ALA A 432 16.61 26.53 -3.32
CA ALA A 432 16.85 25.94 -2.00
C ALA A 432 18.09 25.05 -1.97
N THR A 433 18.33 24.30 -3.06
CA THR A 433 19.39 23.29 -3.16
C THR A 433 20.56 23.73 -4.03
N SER A 434 20.40 24.81 -4.81
CA SER A 434 21.35 25.27 -5.84
C SER A 434 21.69 24.21 -6.90
N LEU A 435 20.86 23.18 -7.04
CA LEU A 435 21.05 22.14 -8.04
C LEU A 435 20.38 22.54 -9.35
N ASP A 436 21.09 22.31 -10.44
CA ASP A 436 20.56 22.52 -11.79
C ASP A 436 19.74 21.32 -12.26
N SER A 437 18.69 21.60 -13.00
CA SER A 437 17.82 20.60 -13.62
C SER A 437 17.52 20.90 -15.09
N TYR A 438 17.19 19.85 -15.84
CA TYR A 438 16.48 19.94 -17.12
C TYR A 438 14.98 19.78 -16.88
N LYS A 439 14.16 20.42 -17.73
CA LYS A 439 12.75 20.07 -17.89
C LYS A 439 12.59 19.02 -18.98
N VAL A 440 11.82 17.97 -18.70
CA VAL A 440 11.51 16.91 -19.66
C VAL A 440 10.00 16.73 -19.74
N LYS A 441 9.45 16.88 -20.94
CA LYS A 441 8.05 16.60 -21.25
C LYS A 441 7.88 15.10 -21.48
N LEU A 442 6.89 14.48 -20.84
CA LEU A 442 6.59 13.04 -20.94
C LEU A 442 5.27 12.82 -21.70
N PRO A 443 5.32 12.51 -23.02
CA PRO A 443 4.13 12.40 -23.85
C PRO A 443 3.10 11.38 -23.36
N LEU A 444 3.55 10.24 -22.84
CA LEU A 444 2.70 9.18 -22.29
C LEU A 444 1.72 9.70 -21.22
N PHE A 445 2.17 10.64 -20.39
CA PHE A 445 1.41 11.18 -19.26
C PHE A 445 0.82 12.54 -19.59
N ALA A 446 0.14 12.65 -20.74
CA ALA A 446 -0.51 13.87 -21.22
C ALA A 446 0.44 15.08 -21.27
N ASN A 447 1.69 14.85 -21.69
CA ASN A 447 2.74 15.88 -21.76
C ASN A 447 3.07 16.58 -20.43
N GLN A 448 2.84 15.92 -19.29
CA GLN A 448 3.35 16.41 -18.00
C GLN A 448 4.86 16.64 -18.06
N ILE A 449 5.32 17.69 -17.37
CA ILE A 449 6.72 18.11 -17.35
C ILE A 449 7.32 17.73 -16.00
N VAL A 450 8.45 17.05 -16.04
CA VAL A 450 9.22 16.66 -14.86
C VAL A 450 10.59 17.32 -14.88
N GLN A 451 11.17 17.51 -13.69
CA GLN A 451 12.54 17.95 -13.55
C GLN A 451 13.47 16.75 -13.36
N VAL A 452 14.61 16.76 -14.06
CA VAL A 452 15.67 15.77 -13.90
C VAL A 452 17.00 16.49 -13.67
N PRO A 453 17.95 15.93 -12.90
CA PRO A 453 19.23 16.58 -12.66
C PRO A 453 19.98 16.96 -13.94
N PHE A 454 20.54 18.16 -13.96
CA PHE A 454 21.41 18.63 -15.04
C PHE A 454 22.82 18.08 -14.82
N ASN A 455 23.12 16.93 -15.41
CA ASN A 455 24.43 16.30 -15.28
C ASN A 455 25.04 15.96 -16.64
N ALA A 456 26.32 15.55 -16.65
CA ALA A 456 27.06 15.24 -17.85
C ALA A 456 26.55 13.99 -18.62
N ASN A 457 25.52 13.29 -18.13
CA ASN A 457 24.79 12.22 -18.84
C ASN A 457 25.70 11.17 -19.51
N LEU A 458 26.72 10.68 -18.77
CA LEU A 458 27.74 9.71 -19.22
C LEU A 458 28.85 10.26 -20.15
N GLN A 459 28.88 11.57 -20.39
CA GLN A 459 30.00 12.22 -21.10
C GLN A 459 31.16 12.49 -20.14
N PRO A 460 32.42 12.45 -20.63
CA PRO A 460 33.54 12.94 -19.84
C PRO A 460 33.41 14.46 -19.64
N GLY A 461 33.88 14.97 -18.50
CA GLY A 461 33.78 16.41 -18.15
C GLY A 461 34.53 17.38 -19.07
N HIS A 462 35.20 16.88 -20.13
CA HIS A 462 35.86 17.68 -21.16
C HIS A 462 34.89 18.16 -22.24
N PHE A 463 33.73 17.53 -22.37
CA PHE A 463 32.71 17.90 -23.35
C PHE A 463 31.48 18.47 -22.65
N TYR A 464 31.05 19.63 -23.11
CA TYR A 464 29.81 20.25 -22.66
C TYR A 464 28.75 20.13 -23.76
N PHE A 465 28.17 18.93 -23.90
CA PHE A 465 27.01 18.71 -24.78
C PHE A 465 25.76 18.46 -23.92
N PRO A 466 25.05 19.54 -23.53
CA PRO A 466 23.83 19.40 -22.75
C PRO A 466 22.73 18.75 -23.59
N ALA A 467 21.66 18.34 -22.91
CA ALA A 467 20.48 17.85 -23.60
C ALA A 467 19.73 19.02 -24.27
N TYR A 468 19.62 18.99 -25.59
CA TYR A 468 19.00 20.07 -26.38
C TYR A 468 17.48 19.90 -26.51
N LYS A 469 16.78 21.01 -26.70
CA LYS A 469 15.34 21.13 -26.95
C LYS A 469 14.90 20.09 -27.98
N GLY A 470 13.85 19.34 -27.65
CA GLY A 470 13.28 18.33 -28.54
C GLY A 470 14.07 17.02 -28.63
N ALA A 471 15.25 16.91 -28.00
CA ALA A 471 15.98 15.65 -27.96
C ALA A 471 15.15 14.57 -27.26
N ARG A 472 15.03 13.41 -27.92
CA ARG A 472 14.44 12.21 -27.34
C ARG A 472 15.40 11.57 -26.35
N VAL A 473 14.92 11.39 -25.12
CA VAL A 473 15.69 10.86 -24.01
C VAL A 473 14.92 9.76 -23.31
N LEU A 474 15.67 8.81 -22.74
CA LEU A 474 15.12 7.82 -21.82
C LEU A 474 15.20 8.41 -20.41
N VAL A 475 14.05 8.54 -19.76
CA VAL A 475 13.92 9.02 -18.38
C VAL A 475 13.64 7.84 -17.47
N ALA A 476 14.37 7.75 -16.37
CA ALA A 476 14.07 6.85 -15.27
C ALA A 476 13.17 7.58 -14.27
N LEU A 477 12.02 6.99 -13.96
CA LEU A 477 11.05 7.46 -12.98
C LEU A 477 11.06 6.53 -11.76
N ASP A 478 11.38 7.10 -10.61
CA ASP A 478 11.23 6.52 -9.28
C ASP A 478 10.05 7.20 -8.58
N PHE A 479 9.66 6.73 -7.39
CA PHE A 479 8.45 7.18 -6.70
C PHE A 479 8.35 8.71 -6.59
N LEU A 480 9.43 9.39 -6.17
CA LEU A 480 9.48 10.85 -5.97
C LEU A 480 10.64 11.52 -6.71
N ARG A 481 11.32 10.79 -7.62
CA ARG A 481 12.55 11.25 -8.26
C ARG A 481 12.56 10.82 -9.72
N ALA A 482 13.25 11.59 -10.56
CA ALA A 482 13.50 11.23 -11.93
C ALA A 482 14.93 11.60 -12.34
N TRP A 483 15.49 10.87 -13.28
CA TRP A 483 16.78 11.23 -13.89
C TRP A 483 16.85 10.84 -15.35
N LEU A 484 17.67 11.57 -16.11
CA LEU A 484 17.98 11.23 -17.49
C LEU A 484 18.88 9.99 -17.49
N LYS A 485 18.45 8.92 -18.14
CA LYS A 485 19.22 7.67 -18.25
C LYS A 485 20.16 7.68 -19.45
N ARG A 486 19.67 8.13 -20.61
CA ARG A 486 20.46 8.28 -21.86
C ARG A 486 19.69 9.07 -22.92
N HIS A 487 20.43 9.54 -23.94
CA HIS A 487 19.84 9.97 -25.20
C HIS A 487 19.41 8.76 -26.04
N LEU A 488 18.36 8.92 -26.85
CA LEU A 488 17.83 7.86 -27.72
C LEU A 488 18.16 8.08 -29.20
N ASP A 489 18.30 9.34 -29.60
CA ASP A 489 18.57 9.70 -31.00
C ASP A 489 19.91 10.42 -31.15
N TRP A 490 20.53 10.22 -32.31
CA TRP A 490 21.61 11.07 -32.78
C TRP A 490 21.04 12.40 -33.27
N ARG A 491 21.81 13.48 -33.19
CA ARG A 491 21.45 14.76 -33.80
C ARG A 491 21.15 14.58 -35.29
N ALA A 492 20.16 15.30 -35.81
CA ALA A 492 19.80 15.26 -37.23
C ALA A 492 21.04 15.56 -38.11
N GLY A 493 21.33 14.68 -39.06
CA GLY A 493 22.51 14.79 -39.94
C GLY A 493 23.85 14.35 -39.33
N ALA A 494 23.88 13.89 -38.08
CA ALA A 494 25.14 13.44 -37.44
C ALA A 494 25.68 12.16 -38.08
N ARG A 495 24.80 11.19 -38.36
CA ARG A 495 25.20 9.91 -38.97
C ARG A 495 25.70 10.12 -40.40
N LEU A 496 26.95 9.75 -40.65
CA LEU A 496 27.53 9.72 -41.99
C LEU A 496 27.13 8.43 -42.74
N PRO A 497 27.15 8.44 -44.09
CA PRO A 497 26.97 7.23 -44.89
C PRO A 497 27.98 6.13 -44.50
N SER A 498 27.56 4.86 -44.61
CA SER A 498 28.41 3.70 -44.30
C SER A 498 29.65 3.65 -45.17
N ASP A 499 29.54 4.05 -46.43
CA ASP A 499 30.58 3.78 -47.43
C ASP A 499 31.84 4.62 -47.16
N GLY A 500 31.69 5.79 -46.54
CA GLY A 500 32.81 6.66 -46.17
C GLY A 500 33.43 6.37 -44.79
N GLN A 501 32.89 5.42 -44.01
CA GLN A 501 33.39 5.00 -42.69
C GLN A 501 33.97 6.15 -41.83
N GLY A 502 33.18 7.20 -41.59
CA GLY A 502 33.63 8.43 -40.97
C GLY A 502 33.06 8.72 -39.57
N VAL A 503 33.65 9.71 -38.92
CA VAL A 503 33.19 10.32 -37.67
C VAL A 503 32.83 11.78 -37.89
N HIS A 504 31.83 12.25 -37.14
CA HIS A 504 31.23 13.57 -37.33
C HIS A 504 30.89 14.20 -35.98
N LEU A 505 31.33 15.44 -35.79
CA LEU A 505 30.88 16.32 -34.73
C LEU A 505 30.04 17.45 -35.33
N LEU A 506 28.81 17.59 -34.84
CA LEU A 506 27.89 18.67 -35.20
C LEU A 506 27.63 19.55 -33.98
N VAL A 507 27.96 20.83 -34.09
CA VAL A 507 27.65 21.88 -33.10
C VAL A 507 26.85 23.02 -33.73
N GLY A 508 26.06 23.76 -32.97
CA GLY A 508 25.20 24.83 -33.49
C GLY A 508 23.74 24.72 -33.07
N LYS A 509 22.87 25.60 -33.58
CA LYS A 509 21.45 25.69 -33.21
C LYS A 509 20.52 24.90 -34.13
N THR A 510 20.86 24.72 -35.40
CA THR A 510 20.03 24.00 -36.39
C THR A 510 20.92 23.35 -37.46
N THR A 511 20.33 22.62 -38.39
CA THR A 511 21.03 22.10 -39.58
C THR A 511 21.51 23.20 -40.53
N THR A 512 20.95 24.40 -40.43
CA THR A 512 21.30 25.59 -41.24
C THR A 512 22.06 26.66 -40.46
N SER A 513 22.32 26.44 -39.17
CA SER A 513 23.07 27.36 -38.31
C SER A 513 23.95 26.57 -37.36
N GLY A 514 25.20 26.34 -37.76
CA GLY A 514 26.12 25.52 -36.99
C GLY A 514 27.48 25.28 -37.64
N THR A 515 28.22 24.35 -37.06
CA THR A 515 29.54 23.91 -37.52
C THR A 515 29.60 22.39 -37.54
N SER A 516 30.07 21.87 -38.66
CA SER A 516 30.25 20.45 -38.95
C SER A 516 31.73 20.16 -39.06
N MET A 517 32.25 19.28 -38.21
CA MET A 517 33.61 18.74 -38.32
C MET A 517 33.54 17.25 -38.63
N ARG A 518 34.07 16.85 -39.79
CA ARG A 518 34.01 15.47 -40.29
C ARG A 518 35.40 14.95 -40.59
N HIS A 519 35.63 13.70 -40.27
CA HIS A 519 36.73 12.91 -40.79
C HIS A 519 36.16 11.64 -41.42
N PHE A 520 36.36 11.44 -42.71
CA PHE A 520 35.80 10.32 -43.46
C PHE A 520 36.70 9.95 -44.64
N TYR A 521 36.38 8.86 -45.31
CA TYR A 521 37.15 8.32 -46.42
C TYR A 521 36.40 8.52 -47.74
N GLU A 522 37.14 8.99 -48.75
CA GLU A 522 36.71 9.06 -50.15
C GLU A 522 37.75 8.28 -50.96
N ASP A 523 37.32 7.25 -51.72
CA ASP A 523 38.23 6.34 -52.43
C ASP A 523 39.35 5.74 -51.55
N ASN A 524 39.01 5.36 -50.31
CA ASN A 524 39.93 4.88 -49.26
C ASN A 524 40.99 5.90 -48.81
N LYS A 525 40.84 7.19 -49.14
CA LYS A 525 41.75 8.25 -48.72
C LYS A 525 41.12 9.10 -47.62
N PRO A 526 41.86 9.41 -46.55
CA PRO A 526 41.33 10.21 -45.46
C PRO A 526 41.08 11.66 -45.91
N LEU A 527 39.90 12.17 -45.57
CA LEU A 527 39.48 13.55 -45.80
C LEU A 527 39.00 14.13 -44.48
N TRP A 528 39.52 15.30 -44.13
CA TRP A 528 39.03 16.09 -43.00
C TRP A 528 38.37 17.36 -43.51
N ARG A 529 37.18 17.68 -42.98
CA ARG A 529 36.42 18.87 -43.36
C ARG A 529 35.84 19.56 -42.13
N LEU A 530 36.09 20.85 -42.02
CA LEU A 530 35.41 21.76 -41.12
C LEU A 530 34.54 22.72 -41.94
N GLN A 531 33.27 22.84 -41.60
CA GLN A 531 32.34 23.72 -42.30
C GLN A 531 31.46 24.46 -41.31
N ARG A 532 31.48 25.80 -41.33
CA ARG A 532 30.51 26.67 -40.66
C ARG A 532 29.41 27.03 -41.66
N THR A 533 28.16 27.02 -41.21
CA THR A 533 27.00 27.41 -41.99
C THR A 533 26.11 28.32 -41.15
N ASN A 534 25.67 29.43 -41.71
CA ASN A 534 24.63 30.29 -41.15
C ASN A 534 23.72 30.79 -42.27
N GLU A 535 22.60 30.11 -42.47
CA GLU A 535 21.71 30.30 -43.62
C GLU A 535 22.47 30.13 -44.94
N SER A 536 22.59 31.18 -45.75
CA SER A 536 23.32 31.20 -47.03
C SER A 536 24.84 31.37 -46.88
N ASP A 537 25.33 31.79 -45.72
CA ASP A 537 26.75 32.01 -45.47
C ASP A 537 27.47 30.70 -45.11
N THR A 538 28.52 30.36 -45.85
CA THR A 538 29.30 29.14 -45.66
C THR A 538 30.80 29.40 -45.68
N GLU A 539 31.48 28.87 -44.66
CA GLU A 539 32.94 28.86 -44.57
C GLU A 539 33.41 27.41 -44.46
N LYS A 540 34.37 27.01 -45.27
CA LYS A 540 34.85 25.62 -45.38
C LYS A 540 36.36 25.54 -45.37
N VAL A 541 36.90 24.66 -44.53
CA VAL A 541 38.29 24.18 -44.57
C VAL A 541 38.27 22.69 -44.88
N GLU A 542 39.00 22.25 -45.91
CA GLU A 542 39.11 20.85 -46.30
C GLU A 542 40.56 20.46 -46.51
N LEU A 543 40.95 19.33 -45.91
CA LEU A 543 42.25 18.71 -46.02
C LEU A 543 42.07 17.32 -46.63
N LYS A 544 42.72 17.08 -47.77
CA LYS A 544 42.81 15.78 -48.44
C LYS A 544 44.22 15.57 -48.99
N GLU A 545 44.52 14.37 -49.45
CA GLU A 545 45.85 14.03 -49.97
C GLU A 545 46.33 15.04 -51.04
N GLY A 546 47.44 15.74 -50.76
CA GLY A 546 48.03 16.72 -51.65
C GLY A 546 47.28 18.05 -51.80
N ASN A 547 46.21 18.32 -51.03
CA ASN A 547 45.40 19.52 -51.20
C ASN A 547 44.83 20.07 -49.88
N LEU A 548 44.96 21.40 -49.70
CA LEU A 548 44.30 22.19 -48.68
C LEU A 548 43.38 23.21 -49.38
N LEU A 549 42.11 23.24 -49.00
CA LEU A 549 41.13 24.22 -49.46
C LEU A 549 40.62 25.04 -48.28
N ILE A 550 40.63 26.37 -48.44
CA ILE A 550 39.95 27.33 -47.56
C ILE A 550 39.03 28.17 -48.45
N LEU A 551 37.73 28.14 -48.17
CA LEU A 551 36.70 28.77 -49.00
C LEU A 551 35.69 29.51 -48.13
N VAL A 552 35.33 30.72 -48.55
CA VAL A 552 34.20 31.51 -48.01
C VAL A 552 33.24 31.79 -49.16
N LYS A 553 31.96 31.49 -48.97
CA LYS A 553 30.93 31.61 -50.01
C LYS A 553 29.59 31.98 -49.39
N GLU A 554 28.93 32.98 -49.98
CA GLU A 554 27.53 33.31 -49.75
C GLU A 554 26.70 32.77 -50.92
N GLU A 555 25.72 31.90 -50.66
CA GLU A 555 24.82 31.38 -51.68
C GLU A 555 23.65 32.35 -51.90
N SER A 556 23.35 32.68 -53.16
CA SER A 556 22.20 33.53 -53.50
C SER A 556 20.90 32.86 -53.03
N ALA A 557 20.07 33.61 -52.30
CA ALA A 557 18.81 33.14 -51.71
C ALA A 557 17.81 32.56 -52.74
#